data_AF-A0AA88I873-F1
#
_entry.id   AF-A0AA88I873-F1
#
_cell.length_a   1.000
_cell.length_b   1.000
_cell.length_c   1.000
_cell.angle_alpha   90.00
_cell.angle_beta   90.00
_cell.angle_gamma   90.00
#
_symmetry.space_group_name_H-M   'P 1'
#
loop_
_entity.id
_entity.type
_entity.pdbx_description
1 polymer ?
#
loop_
_entity_poly.entity_id
_entity_poly.type
_entity_poly.pdbx_seq_one_letter_code
_entity_poly.pdbx_strand_id
1 'polypeptide(L)'
;MFSNSLDYESTDGGLVPKSVQFSSFRSGMDIKTVSNLRPRTNGLLDRVAQYNAKVQQTKEKQQSNPFSSEWELRKLKGAVADKSDPTYGRPPAGSLTEKRGLAAERHIQTEIIFLCETIYQYGERYEDGTAAIPFGELFSIYSNINNKLVGLLLRARKHHLLMFEGETLFQRRDDDVPVVLQISLDEIKRIFKRDDQDDKKEDSDSCNNNL
;
A
#
# COMPACT_ATOMS: atom_id res chain seq x y z
N MET A 1 -33.56 -48.94 8.95
CA MET A 1 -34.36 -47.76 8.56
C MET A 1 -34.56 -46.91 9.79
N PHE A 2 -33.79 -45.84 9.93
CA PHE A 2 -34.05 -44.79 10.90
C PHE A 2 -33.85 -43.46 10.17
N SER A 3 -34.88 -42.63 10.23
CA SER A 3 -35.04 -41.37 9.52
C SER A 3 -34.18 -40.28 10.16
N ASN A 4 -33.33 -39.64 9.37
CA ASN A 4 -32.73 -38.35 9.74
C ASN A 4 -33.76 -37.25 9.42
N SER A 5 -34.36 -36.63 10.43
CA SER A 5 -35.11 -35.39 10.26
C SER A 5 -34.12 -34.23 10.20
N LEU A 6 -34.07 -33.55 9.06
CA LEU A 6 -33.34 -32.29 8.89
C LEU A 6 -34.32 -31.16 9.17
N ASP A 7 -34.40 -30.74 10.43
CA ASP A 7 -35.24 -29.60 10.79
C ASP A 7 -34.47 -28.31 10.47
N TYR A 8 -34.88 -27.63 9.39
CA TYR A 8 -34.40 -26.31 8.99
C TYR A 8 -35.40 -25.25 9.47
N GLU A 9 -34.92 -24.27 10.22
CA GLU A 9 -35.69 -23.04 10.51
C GLU A 9 -35.14 -21.90 9.64
N SER A 10 -36.05 -21.25 8.91
CA SER A 10 -35.74 -20.11 8.07
C SER A 10 -35.82 -18.84 8.91
N THR A 11 -34.69 -18.17 9.13
CA THR A 11 -34.68 -16.78 9.60
C THR A 11 -33.91 -15.92 8.60
N ASP A 12 -34.45 -14.73 8.32
CA ASP A 12 -33.96 -13.77 7.33
C ASP A 12 -32.55 -13.29 7.69
N GLY A 13 -31.53 -14.03 7.27
CA GLY A 13 -30.15 -13.66 7.59
C GLY A 13 -29.06 -14.73 7.47
N GLY A 14 -29.27 -15.79 6.68
CA GLY A 14 -28.20 -16.73 6.32
C GLY A 14 -28.17 -18.04 7.12
N LEU A 15 -27.73 -19.10 6.44
CA LEU A 15 -27.66 -20.48 6.93
C LEU A 15 -26.52 -20.66 7.95
N VAL A 16 -26.85 -20.89 9.21
CA VAL A 16 -25.89 -21.31 10.25
C VAL A 16 -26.23 -22.74 10.66
N PRO A 17 -25.31 -23.72 10.56
CA PRO A 17 -25.56 -25.06 11.08
C PRO A 17 -25.53 -25.06 12.62
N LYS A 18 -26.51 -25.71 13.27
CA LYS A 18 -26.47 -25.99 14.71
C LYS A 18 -25.25 -26.86 15.03
N SER A 19 -24.55 -26.53 16.11
CA SER A 19 -23.40 -27.28 16.63
C SER A 19 -23.76 -28.77 16.78
N VAL A 20 -23.04 -29.63 16.07
CA VAL A 20 -23.15 -31.09 16.23
C VAL A 20 -22.59 -31.45 17.60
N GLN A 21 -23.44 -31.86 18.54
CA GLN A 21 -22.97 -32.56 19.73
C GLN A 21 -22.64 -34.00 19.33
N PHE A 22 -21.35 -34.30 19.28
CA PHE A 22 -20.88 -35.66 19.04
C PHE A 22 -20.87 -36.41 20.37
N SER A 23 -21.78 -37.36 20.54
CA SER A 23 -21.75 -38.29 21.67
C SER A 23 -20.51 -39.17 21.57
N SER A 24 -19.71 -39.14 22.63
CA SER A 24 -18.52 -39.97 22.88
C SER A 24 -18.70 -41.44 22.49
N PHE A 25 -17.81 -41.94 21.62
CA PHE A 25 -17.53 -43.37 21.49
C PHE A 25 -16.06 -43.63 21.79
N ARG A 26 -15.81 -44.45 22.82
CA ARG A 26 -14.52 -45.06 23.13
C ARG A 26 -14.33 -46.31 22.25
N SER A 27 -13.16 -46.46 21.64
CA SER A 27 -12.23 -47.60 21.81
C SER A 27 -11.09 -47.49 20.80
N GLY A 28 -9.91 -47.94 21.20
CA GLY A 28 -8.62 -47.53 20.64
C GLY A 28 -8.28 -48.07 19.25
N MET A 29 -7.45 -47.28 18.56
CA MET A 29 -6.51 -47.72 17.53
C MET A 29 -5.29 -46.79 17.60
N ASP A 30 -4.16 -47.34 18.06
CA ASP A 30 -2.86 -46.68 17.99
C ASP A 30 -2.39 -46.64 16.54
N ILE A 31 -2.23 -45.44 15.97
CA ILE A 31 -1.49 -45.23 14.72
C ILE A 31 -0.51 -44.08 14.94
N LYS A 32 0.67 -44.44 15.43
CA LYS A 32 1.89 -43.69 15.09
C LYS A 32 2.20 -44.01 13.63
N THR A 33 2.50 -42.97 12.84
CA THR A 33 2.93 -42.97 11.42
C THR A 33 1.84 -42.52 10.42
N VAL A 34 1.69 -41.21 10.24
CA VAL A 34 1.75 -40.48 8.94
C VAL A 34 1.54 -38.97 9.18
N SER A 35 2.54 -38.27 9.72
CA SER A 35 2.48 -36.80 9.92
C SER A 35 2.89 -35.99 8.67
N ASN A 36 2.95 -36.59 7.48
CA ASN A 36 3.44 -35.92 6.27
C ASN A 36 2.58 -36.14 5.01
N LEU A 37 1.26 -36.18 5.15
CA LEU A 37 0.36 -35.98 4.02
C LEU A 37 -0.36 -34.65 4.23
N ARG A 38 0.09 -33.59 3.57
CA ARG A 38 -0.73 -32.38 3.39
C ARG A 38 -2.01 -32.85 2.68
N PRO A 39 -3.21 -32.71 3.26
CA PRO A 39 -4.43 -32.98 2.52
C PRO A 39 -4.56 -31.89 1.46
N ARG A 40 -4.12 -32.20 0.25
CA ARG A 40 -4.21 -31.32 -0.92
C ARG A 40 -5.61 -31.47 -1.51
N THR A 41 -6.62 -30.95 -0.82
CA THR A 41 -7.93 -30.70 -1.42
C THR A 41 -8.54 -29.48 -0.76
N ASN A 42 -8.62 -28.35 -1.48
CA ASN A 42 -9.52 -27.25 -1.14
C ASN A 42 -10.95 -27.76 -1.38
N GLY A 43 -11.44 -28.60 -0.47
CA GLY A 43 -12.73 -29.27 -0.54
C GLY A 43 -13.86 -28.24 -0.53
N LEU A 44 -15.05 -28.65 -1.00
CA LEU A 44 -16.22 -27.76 -1.06
C LEU A 44 -16.51 -27.09 0.30
N LEU A 45 -16.33 -27.82 1.40
CA LEU A 45 -16.51 -27.31 2.76
C LEU A 45 -15.52 -26.20 3.13
N ASP A 46 -14.25 -26.31 2.74
CA ASP A 46 -13.22 -25.28 2.97
C ASP A 46 -13.54 -23.99 2.17
N ARG A 47 -14.01 -24.15 0.93
CA ARG A 47 -14.47 -23.00 0.12
C ARG A 47 -15.72 -22.33 0.71
N VAL A 48 -16.67 -23.11 1.21
CA VAL A 48 -17.86 -22.58 1.90
C VAL A 48 -17.45 -21.85 3.18
N ALA A 49 -16.51 -22.39 3.96
CA ALA A 49 -15.98 -21.72 5.14
C ALA A 49 -15.30 -20.39 4.80
N GLN A 50 -14.43 -20.37 3.78
CA GLN A 50 -13.78 -19.14 3.30
C GLN A 50 -14.79 -18.12 2.79
N TYR A 51 -15.82 -18.56 2.05
CA TYR A 51 -16.90 -17.70 1.59
C TYR A 51 -17.66 -17.07 2.77
N ASN A 52 -18.08 -17.88 3.74
CA ASN A 52 -18.79 -17.40 4.92
C ASN A 52 -17.94 -16.41 5.73
N ALA A 53 -16.65 -16.69 5.91
CA ALA A 53 -15.72 -15.76 6.55
C ALA A 53 -15.61 -14.42 5.78
N LYS A 54 -15.59 -14.47 4.45
CA LYS A 54 -15.55 -13.27 3.61
C LYS A 54 -16.85 -12.46 3.69
N VAL A 55 -18.00 -13.13 3.72
CA VAL A 55 -19.31 -12.51 3.90
C VAL A 55 -19.36 -11.79 5.25
N GLN A 56 -18.93 -12.44 6.33
CA GLN A 56 -18.88 -11.83 7.67
C GLN A 56 -17.98 -10.58 7.69
N GLN A 57 -16.74 -10.69 7.21
CA GLN A 57 -15.82 -9.55 7.13
C GLN A 57 -16.39 -8.40 6.29
N THR A 58 -17.09 -8.71 5.20
CA THR A 58 -17.70 -7.70 4.34
C THR A 58 -18.88 -7.04 5.06
N LYS A 59 -19.73 -7.82 5.75
CA LYS A 59 -20.85 -7.30 6.54
C LYS A 59 -20.37 -6.32 7.61
N GLU A 60 -19.32 -6.67 8.34
CA GLU A 60 -18.70 -5.79 9.34
C GLU A 60 -18.21 -4.47 8.74
N LYS A 61 -17.52 -4.52 7.58
CA LYS A 61 -17.05 -3.31 6.88
C LYS A 61 -18.19 -2.46 6.32
N GLN A 62 -19.27 -3.09 5.86
CA GLN A 62 -20.42 -2.36 5.32
C GLN A 62 -21.20 -1.64 6.41
N GLN A 63 -21.22 -2.16 7.65
CA GLN A 63 -21.88 -1.50 8.78
C GLN A 63 -21.29 -0.13 9.10
N SER A 64 -19.97 0.05 8.91
CA SER A 64 -19.29 1.35 9.12
C SER A 64 -19.17 2.19 7.85
N ASN A 65 -19.57 1.67 6.69
CA ASN A 65 -19.48 2.37 5.41
C ASN A 65 -20.67 3.33 5.23
N PRO A 66 -20.44 4.65 5.12
CA PRO A 66 -21.52 5.63 4.96
C PRO A 66 -22.28 5.53 3.62
N PHE A 67 -21.80 4.74 2.67
CA PHE A 67 -22.43 4.49 1.38
C PHE A 67 -23.20 3.16 1.32
N SER A 68 -23.35 2.44 2.44
CA SER A 68 -24.14 1.20 2.49
C SER A 68 -25.62 1.49 2.81
N SER A 69 -26.52 0.61 2.36
CA SER A 69 -27.95 0.75 2.64
C SER A 69 -28.31 0.53 4.12
N GLU A 70 -27.44 -0.18 4.86
CA GLU A 70 -27.61 -0.50 6.28
C GLU A 70 -26.74 0.40 7.18
N TRP A 71 -26.23 1.50 6.61
CA TRP A 71 -25.45 2.46 7.37
C TRP A 71 -26.35 3.22 8.34
N GLU A 72 -25.92 3.27 9.60
CA GLU A 72 -26.58 4.06 10.63
C GLU A 72 -25.52 4.90 11.34
N LEU A 73 -25.69 6.22 11.32
CA LEU A 73 -24.78 7.16 11.98
C LEU A 73 -24.55 6.83 13.47
N ARG A 74 -25.55 6.25 14.15
CA ARG A 74 -25.48 5.85 15.57
C ARG A 74 -24.59 4.63 15.83
N LYS A 75 -24.26 3.85 14.80
CA LYS A 75 -23.38 2.67 14.89
C LYS A 75 -21.91 3.02 14.69
N LEU A 76 -21.56 4.27 14.39
CA LEU A 76 -20.17 4.77 14.43
C LEU A 76 -19.67 4.84 15.88
N LYS A 77 -19.30 3.71 16.47
CA LYS A 77 -18.49 3.71 17.69
C LYS A 77 -17.05 4.08 17.31
N GLY A 78 -16.66 5.33 17.55
CA GLY A 78 -15.27 5.79 17.37
C GLY A 78 -14.77 5.90 15.93
N ALA A 79 -15.64 5.71 14.93
CA ALA A 79 -15.29 5.81 13.51
C ALA A 79 -15.57 7.19 12.89
N VAL A 80 -15.92 8.19 13.71
CA VAL A 80 -15.89 9.58 13.26
C VAL A 80 -14.42 9.96 13.26
N ALA A 81 -13.82 9.88 12.09
CA ALA A 81 -12.42 10.16 11.90
C ALA A 81 -12.15 11.61 12.36
N ASP A 82 -11.47 11.76 13.49
CA ASP A 82 -11.05 13.06 14.01
C ASP A 82 -9.78 13.47 13.25
N LYS A 83 -9.75 14.69 12.73
CA LYS A 83 -8.57 15.24 12.05
C LYS A 83 -7.36 15.36 12.98
N SER A 84 -7.58 15.35 14.29
CA SER A 84 -6.51 15.39 15.29
C SER A 84 -5.83 14.02 15.51
N ASP A 85 -6.42 12.92 15.04
CA ASP A 85 -5.86 11.58 15.17
C ASP A 85 -4.66 11.41 14.20
N PRO A 86 -3.47 10.98 14.68
CA PRO A 86 -2.31 10.71 13.83
C PRO A 86 -2.56 9.67 12.72
N THR A 87 -3.53 8.78 12.92
CA THR A 87 -3.92 7.73 11.96
C THR A 87 -4.97 8.22 10.95
N TYR A 88 -5.49 9.44 11.11
CA TYR A 88 -6.46 10.03 10.19
C TYR A 88 -5.89 10.14 8.77
N GLY A 89 -6.65 9.63 7.79
CA GLY A 89 -6.24 9.65 6.38
C GLY A 89 -5.11 8.67 6.03
N ARG A 90 -4.70 7.80 6.95
CA ARG A 90 -3.69 6.76 6.71
C ARG A 90 -4.35 5.38 6.52
N PRO A 91 -3.77 4.52 5.67
CA PRO A 91 -4.20 3.13 5.63
C PRO A 91 -3.96 2.44 6.98
N PRO A 92 -4.71 1.37 7.32
CA PRO A 92 -4.42 0.60 8.52
C PRO A 92 -2.99 0.06 8.50
N ALA A 93 -2.30 0.14 9.64
CA ALA A 93 -0.94 -0.38 9.80
C ALA A 93 -0.89 -1.89 9.49
N GLY A 94 0.18 -2.32 8.82
CA GLY A 94 0.39 -3.67 8.31
C GLY A 94 -0.47 -4.07 7.10
N SER A 95 -1.38 -3.20 6.64
CA SER A 95 -2.28 -3.52 5.54
C SER A 95 -1.56 -3.60 4.19
N LEU A 96 -2.17 -4.32 3.23
CA LEU A 96 -1.68 -4.33 1.86
C LEU A 96 -1.70 -2.94 1.20
N THR A 97 -2.58 -2.05 1.64
CA THR A 97 -2.67 -0.68 1.11
C THR A 97 -1.47 0.14 1.57
N GLU A 98 -1.09 0.04 2.85
CA GLU A 98 0.11 0.68 3.39
C GLU A 98 1.37 0.20 2.66
N LYS A 99 1.56 -1.12 2.54
CA LYS A 99 2.70 -1.70 1.82
C LYS A 99 2.82 -1.22 0.38
N ARG A 100 1.68 -1.09 -0.33
CA ARG A 100 1.64 -0.53 -1.69
C ARG A 100 1.97 0.96 -1.71
N GLY A 101 1.49 1.72 -0.73
CA GLY A 101 1.82 3.13 -0.57
C GLY A 101 3.32 3.35 -0.41
N LEU A 102 3.95 2.60 0.51
CA LEU A 102 5.39 2.68 0.74
C LEU A 102 6.21 2.24 -0.49
N ALA A 103 5.79 1.17 -1.17
CA ALA A 103 6.44 0.73 -2.39
C ALA A 103 6.33 1.76 -3.52
N ALA A 104 5.18 2.43 -3.65
CA ALA A 104 4.99 3.50 -4.62
C ALA A 104 5.85 4.72 -4.28
N GLU A 105 5.96 5.09 -3.01
CA GLU A 105 6.83 6.19 -2.58
C GLU A 105 8.29 5.93 -2.95
N ARG A 106 8.83 4.76 -2.57
CA ARG A 106 10.22 4.37 -2.94
C ARG A 106 10.47 4.36 -4.44
N HIS A 107 9.50 3.86 -5.22
CA HIS A 107 9.58 3.91 -6.68
C HIS A 107 9.69 5.35 -7.18
N ILE A 108 8.89 6.27 -6.63
CA ILE A 108 8.90 7.67 -7.02
C ILE A 108 10.20 8.37 -6.60
N GLN A 109 10.74 8.08 -5.41
CA GLN A 109 12.03 8.59 -4.97
C GLN A 109 13.16 8.18 -5.93
N THR A 110 13.15 6.93 -6.38
CA THR A 110 14.12 6.42 -7.37
C THR A 110 14.04 7.20 -8.68
N GLU A 111 12.83 7.48 -9.18
CA GLU A 111 12.62 8.29 -10.39
C GLU A 111 13.12 9.74 -10.22
N ILE A 112 12.97 10.32 -9.03
CA ILE A 112 13.48 11.67 -8.73
C ILE A 112 15.01 11.69 -8.76
N ILE A 113 15.67 10.68 -8.18
CA ILE A 113 17.13 10.56 -8.24
C ILE A 113 17.59 10.47 -9.69
N PHE A 114 16.95 9.62 -10.48
CA PHE A 114 17.26 9.47 -11.91
C PHE A 114 17.05 10.77 -12.69
N LEU A 115 16.02 11.55 -12.36
CA LEU A 115 15.81 12.91 -12.88
C LEU A 115 16.99 13.83 -12.58
N CYS A 116 17.43 13.90 -11.33
CA CYS A 116 18.56 14.73 -10.95
C CYS A 116 19.88 14.25 -11.61
N GLU A 117 20.07 12.94 -11.76
CA GLU A 117 21.20 12.37 -12.50
C GLU A 117 21.17 12.77 -13.98
N THR A 118 20.00 12.74 -14.61
CA THR A 118 19.83 13.13 -16.01
C THR A 118 20.16 14.62 -16.19
N ILE A 119 19.63 15.48 -15.31
CA ILE A 119 19.94 16.93 -15.33
C ILE A 119 21.44 17.15 -15.17
N TYR A 120 22.08 16.47 -14.22
CA TYR A 120 23.52 16.59 -14.02
C TYR A 120 24.33 16.04 -15.21
N GLN A 121 23.87 14.97 -15.85
CA GLN A 121 24.59 14.33 -16.94
C GLN A 121 24.57 15.17 -18.22
N TYR A 122 23.41 15.71 -18.59
CA TYR A 122 23.18 16.40 -19.87
C TYR A 122 23.14 17.93 -19.75
N GLY A 123 23.00 18.47 -18.55
CA GLY A 123 23.01 19.91 -18.31
C GLY A 123 24.40 20.52 -18.15
N GLU A 124 24.42 21.84 -17.98
CA GLU A 124 25.60 22.61 -17.59
C GLU A 124 25.89 22.36 -16.10
N ARG A 125 27.12 21.94 -15.79
CA ARG A 125 27.55 21.62 -14.43
C ARG A 125 28.31 22.80 -13.82
N TYR A 126 28.08 23.02 -12.54
CA TYR A 126 28.75 24.05 -11.77
C TYR A 126 29.80 23.44 -10.81
N GLU A 127 30.75 24.27 -10.35
CA GLU A 127 31.85 23.84 -9.47
C GLU A 127 31.38 23.34 -8.09
N ASP A 128 30.20 23.78 -7.65
CA ASP A 128 29.56 23.37 -6.40
C ASP A 128 28.89 21.98 -6.47
N GLY A 129 28.93 21.33 -7.64
CA GLY A 129 28.30 20.04 -7.88
C GLY A 129 26.81 20.10 -8.20
N THR A 130 26.25 21.29 -8.42
CA THR A 130 24.91 21.49 -8.99
C THR A 130 24.96 21.50 -10.52
N ALA A 131 23.79 21.53 -11.16
CA ALA A 131 23.66 21.60 -12.61
C ALA A 131 22.36 22.29 -13.03
N ALA A 132 22.34 22.84 -14.24
CA ALA A 132 21.16 23.41 -14.87
C ALA A 132 20.98 22.89 -16.30
N ILE A 133 19.73 22.74 -16.72
CA ILE A 133 19.37 22.35 -18.09
C ILE A 133 18.10 23.09 -18.54
N PRO A 134 18.01 23.57 -19.79
CA PRO A 134 16.75 24.14 -20.29
C PRO A 134 15.66 23.05 -20.37
N PHE A 135 14.42 23.43 -20.04
CA PHE A 135 13.30 22.50 -19.98
C PHE A 135 13.04 21.77 -21.31
N GLY A 136 13.17 22.45 -22.44
CA GLY A 136 12.93 21.86 -23.76
C GLY A 136 13.89 20.72 -24.08
N GLU A 137 15.16 20.87 -23.71
CA GLU A 137 16.18 19.83 -23.88
C GLU A 137 15.91 18.65 -22.93
N LEU A 138 15.65 18.94 -21.66
CA LEU A 138 15.30 17.93 -20.68
C LEU A 138 14.06 17.14 -21.12
N PHE A 139 13.04 17.82 -21.62
CA PHE A 139 11.80 17.21 -22.13
C PHE A 139 12.06 16.34 -23.34
N SER A 140 12.91 16.77 -24.27
CA SER A 140 13.30 15.99 -25.44
C SER A 140 13.99 14.67 -25.04
N ILE A 141 14.93 14.73 -24.10
CA ILE A 141 15.60 13.54 -23.55
C ILE A 141 14.59 12.62 -22.87
N TYR A 142 13.75 13.17 -21.99
CA TYR A 142 12.77 12.38 -21.23
C TYR A 142 11.64 11.80 -22.07
N SER A 143 11.26 12.44 -23.19
CA SER A 143 10.16 11.94 -24.05
C SER A 143 10.40 10.53 -24.57
N ASN A 144 11.67 10.13 -24.71
CA ASN A 144 12.05 8.78 -25.15
C ASN A 144 12.13 7.76 -24.00
N ILE A 145 12.15 8.23 -22.74
CA ILE A 145 12.39 7.39 -21.56
C ILE A 145 11.11 7.27 -20.72
N ASN A 146 10.47 8.39 -20.37
CA ASN A 146 9.35 8.46 -19.45
C ASN A 146 8.44 9.67 -19.71
N ASN A 147 7.13 9.44 -19.78
CA ASN A 147 6.09 10.46 -20.00
C ASN A 147 5.66 11.23 -18.73
N LYS A 148 6.42 11.15 -17.63
CA LYS A 148 6.06 11.72 -16.32
C LYS A 148 6.91 12.92 -15.88
N LEU A 149 7.73 13.49 -16.77
CA LEU A 149 8.72 14.52 -16.42
C LEU A 149 8.14 15.66 -15.58
N VAL A 150 7.05 16.30 -16.02
CA VAL A 150 6.46 17.46 -15.31
C VAL A 150 6.02 17.08 -13.89
N GLY A 151 5.43 15.90 -13.71
CA GLY A 151 5.04 15.40 -12.39
C GLY A 151 6.24 15.13 -11.48
N LEU A 152 7.35 14.63 -12.03
CA LEU A 152 8.60 14.42 -11.31
C LEU A 152 9.25 15.75 -10.91
N LEU A 153 9.28 16.74 -11.80
CA LEU A 153 9.80 18.08 -11.53
C LEU A 153 9.04 18.74 -10.37
N LEU A 154 7.71 18.68 -10.37
CA LEU A 154 6.88 19.21 -9.30
C LEU A 154 7.15 18.52 -7.95
N ARG A 155 7.35 17.20 -7.98
CA ARG A 155 7.66 16.45 -6.76
C ARG A 155 9.06 16.75 -6.25
N ALA A 156 10.07 16.76 -7.12
CA ALA A 156 11.44 17.14 -6.75
C ALA A 156 11.49 18.57 -6.18
N ARG A 157 10.70 19.50 -6.73
CA ARG A 157 10.54 20.87 -6.21
C ARG A 157 9.93 20.89 -4.81
N LYS A 158 8.95 20.02 -4.51
CA LYS A 158 8.38 19.87 -3.16
C LYS A 158 9.43 19.46 -2.12
N HIS A 159 10.44 18.68 -2.54
CA HIS A 159 11.58 18.28 -1.71
C HIS A 159 12.75 19.27 -1.77
N HIS A 160 12.61 20.44 -2.40
CA HIS A 160 13.64 21.48 -2.54
C HIS A 160 14.93 21.00 -3.23
N LEU A 161 14.85 19.98 -4.09
CA LEU A 161 16.01 19.43 -4.80
C LEU A 161 16.36 20.24 -6.05
N LEU A 162 15.36 20.84 -6.67
CA LEU A 162 15.46 21.64 -7.88
C LEU A 162 14.48 22.79 -7.88
N MET A 163 14.72 23.77 -8.75
CA MET A 163 13.89 24.95 -8.94
C MET A 163 13.77 25.27 -10.44
N PHE A 164 12.62 25.82 -10.83
CA PHE A 164 12.36 26.41 -12.13
C PHE A 164 11.31 27.53 -11.96
N GLU A 165 11.26 28.46 -12.89
CA GLU A 165 10.32 29.59 -12.85
C GLU A 165 8.88 29.16 -13.22
N GLY A 166 7.89 29.66 -12.48
CA GLY A 166 6.46 29.41 -12.73
C GLY A 166 5.85 28.24 -11.97
N GLU A 167 4.54 28.04 -12.13
CA GLU A 167 3.82 26.97 -11.42
C GLU A 167 4.07 25.59 -12.02
N THR A 168 4.15 25.51 -13.35
CA THR A 168 4.38 24.30 -14.14
C THR A 168 4.95 24.69 -15.50
N LEU A 169 5.58 23.74 -16.21
CA LEU A 169 6.23 23.95 -17.50
C LEU A 169 5.48 23.22 -18.62
N PHE A 170 5.43 23.84 -19.80
CA PHE A 170 4.77 23.33 -20.99
C PHE A 170 5.69 23.41 -22.20
N GLN A 171 5.73 22.32 -22.97
CA GLN A 171 6.56 22.22 -24.17
C GLN A 171 6.19 23.32 -25.18
N ARG A 172 7.18 23.79 -25.95
CA ARG A 172 7.11 24.87 -26.96
C ARG A 172 6.93 26.27 -26.41
N ARG A 173 6.41 26.41 -25.19
CA ARG A 173 6.21 27.71 -24.54
C ARG A 173 7.32 28.00 -23.54
N ASP A 174 7.66 27.02 -22.73
CA ASP A 174 8.59 27.17 -21.61
C ASP A 174 9.91 26.43 -21.87
N ASP A 175 10.25 26.16 -23.14
CA ASP A 175 11.40 25.34 -23.54
C ASP A 175 12.74 25.93 -23.08
N ASP A 176 12.84 27.27 -23.00
CA ASP A 176 14.06 27.98 -22.59
C ASP A 176 14.17 28.18 -21.06
N VAL A 177 13.17 27.75 -20.28
CA VAL A 177 13.19 27.92 -18.82
C VAL A 177 14.24 26.99 -18.20
N PRO A 178 15.22 27.51 -17.44
CA PRO A 178 16.23 26.68 -16.81
C PRO A 178 15.64 25.90 -15.63
N VAL A 179 15.89 24.60 -15.62
CA VAL A 179 15.68 23.72 -14.47
C VAL A 179 17.00 23.57 -13.73
N VAL A 180 17.09 24.11 -12.53
CA VAL A 180 18.33 24.22 -11.76
C VAL A 180 18.29 23.32 -10.53
N LEU A 181 19.27 22.44 -10.36
CA LEU A 181 19.48 21.69 -9.13
C LEU A 181 19.90 22.65 -8.01
N GLN A 182 19.21 22.61 -6.87
CA GLN A 182 19.51 23.48 -5.72
C GLN A 182 20.54 22.89 -4.77
N ILE A 183 20.77 21.57 -4.86
CA ILE A 183 21.75 20.84 -4.07
C ILE A 183 22.54 19.88 -4.95
N SER A 184 23.74 19.52 -4.51
CA SER A 184 24.62 18.65 -5.28
C SER A 184 24.05 17.23 -5.41
N LEU A 185 24.37 16.56 -6.52
CA LEU A 185 23.88 15.21 -6.79
C LEU A 185 24.23 14.21 -5.69
N ASP A 186 25.42 14.35 -5.09
CA ASP A 186 25.86 13.50 -3.99
C ASP A 186 25.02 13.69 -2.73
N GLU A 187 24.60 14.93 -2.44
CA GLU A 187 23.74 15.21 -1.30
C GLU A 187 22.32 14.69 -1.53
N ILE A 188 21.78 14.83 -2.75
CA ILE A 188 20.48 14.24 -3.13
C ILE A 188 20.48 12.72 -2.84
N LYS A 189 21.53 12.02 -3.28
CA LYS A 189 21.68 10.58 -3.06
C LYS A 189 21.79 10.21 -1.57
N ARG A 190 22.36 11.10 -0.74
CA ARG A 190 22.46 10.88 0.71
C ARG A 190 21.12 11.06 1.41
N ILE A 191 20.32 12.06 1.00
CA ILE A 191 18.99 12.32 1.57
C ILE A 191 18.12 11.07 1.42
N PHE A 192 17.94 10.56 0.19
CA PHE A 192 17.09 9.40 -0.03
C PHE A 192 17.64 8.09 0.55
N LYS A 193 18.97 7.96 0.69
CA LYS A 193 19.57 6.80 1.38
C LYS A 193 19.27 6.78 2.88
N ARG A 194 19.06 7.93 3.53
CA ARG A 194 18.70 7.99 4.95
C ARG A 194 17.27 7.48 5.15
N ASP A 195 16.35 7.93 4.31
CA ASP A 195 14.94 7.52 4.34
C ASP A 195 14.79 5.98 4.24
N ASP A 196 15.53 5.34 3.34
CA ASP A 196 15.53 3.86 3.18
C ASP A 196 16.02 3.09 4.43
N GLN A 197 16.83 3.72 5.28
CA GLN A 197 17.40 3.08 6.49
C GLN A 197 16.47 3.24 7.69
N ASP A 198 15.77 4.38 7.79
CA ASP A 198 14.80 4.64 8.84
C ASP A 198 13.61 3.66 8.72
N ASP A 199 13.12 3.40 7.49
CA ASP A 199 12.09 2.39 7.22
C ASP A 199 12.47 0.98 7.73
N LYS A 200 13.75 0.59 7.56
CA LYS A 200 14.22 -0.74 7.99
C LYS A 200 14.38 -0.84 9.50
N LYS A 201 14.63 0.27 10.18
CA LYS A 201 14.80 0.31 11.63
C LYS A 201 13.45 0.13 12.34
N GLU A 202 12.39 0.76 11.84
CA GLU A 202 11.03 0.61 12.39
C GLU A 202 10.47 -0.82 12.28
N ASP A 203 10.78 -1.53 11.18
CA ASP A 203 10.44 -2.95 11.01
C ASP A 203 11.15 -3.84 12.06
N SER A 204 12.39 -3.49 12.44
CA SER A 204 13.18 -4.25 13.42
C SER A 204 12.78 -3.99 14.87
N ASP A 205 12.40 -2.76 15.21
CA ASP A 205 11.99 -2.37 16.56
C ASP A 205 10.57 -2.88 16.89
N SER A 206 9.69 -3.03 15.89
CA SER A 206 8.36 -3.63 16.06
C SER A 206 8.42 -5.12 16.48
N CYS A 207 9.51 -5.83 16.19
CA CYS A 207 9.69 -7.22 16.61
C CYS A 207 10.18 -7.37 18.06
N ASN A 208 10.75 -6.33 18.69
CA ASN A 208 11.42 -6.42 19.99
C ASN A 208 10.56 -6.02 21.20
N ASN A 209 9.34 -5.53 21.00
CA ASN A 209 8.46 -5.08 22.10
C ASN A 209 7.38 -6.12 22.51
N ASN A 210 7.63 -7.41 22.25
CA ASN A 210 6.79 -8.52 22.74
C ASN A 210 7.59 -9.48 23.64
N LEU A 211 8.21 -8.95 24.71
CA LEU A 211 8.69 -9.75 25.83
C LEU A 211 8.15 -9.20 27.15
#